data_AF-Q2HI91-F1
#
_entry.id   AF-Q2HI91-F1
#
_cell.length_a   1.000
_cell.length_b   1.000
_cell.length_c   1.000
_cell.angle_alpha   90.00
_cell.angle_beta   90.00
_cell.angle_gamma   90.00
#
_symmetry.space_group_name_H-M   'P 1'
#
loop_
_entity.id
_entity.type
_entity.pdbx_description
1 polymer ?
#
loop_
_entity_poly.entity_id
_entity_poly.type
_entity_poly.pdbx_seq_one_letter_code
_entity_poly.pdbx_strand_id
1 'polypeptide(L)'
;MAAEAKSNASADDMGGDYSWDEEYGSGAVLAAELGLGKPKPLMAKLNNYGGGQAVFEPVAKPGELYMWQSEVGEIDRIVSPTTLAEVKDLIATGKISTIKLEKVPRPTPE
;
A
#
# COMPACT_ATOMS: atom_id res chain seq x y z
N MET A 1 -13.70 28.07 30.02
CA MET A 1 -13.20 26.67 30.02
C MET A 1 -14.07 25.89 29.07
N ALA A 2 -13.57 25.55 27.88
CA ALA A 2 -14.20 24.62 26.97
C ALA A 2 -13.07 23.78 26.35
N ALA A 3 -13.27 22.47 26.39
CA ALA A 3 -12.26 21.45 26.28
C ALA A 3 -11.54 21.43 24.92
N GLU A 4 -10.24 21.15 25.01
CA GLU A 4 -9.35 20.83 23.90
C GLU A 4 -9.93 19.70 23.05
N ALA A 5 -10.37 20.01 21.83
CA ALA A 5 -10.42 19.02 20.78
C ALA A 5 -8.98 18.73 20.37
N LYS A 6 -8.32 17.80 21.08
CA LYS A 6 -7.12 17.14 20.58
C LYS A 6 -7.56 16.30 19.39
N SER A 7 -7.56 16.92 18.21
CA SER A 7 -7.47 16.20 16.95
C SER A 7 -6.14 15.47 16.96
N ASN A 8 -6.16 14.26 17.53
CA ASN A 8 -5.10 13.27 17.36
C ASN A 8 -5.31 12.65 15.97
N ALA A 9 -5.22 13.48 14.93
CA ALA A 9 -4.99 13.00 13.57
C ALA A 9 -3.56 12.48 13.59
N SER A 10 -3.43 11.16 13.75
CA SER A 10 -2.18 10.46 13.53
C SER A 10 -1.60 10.97 12.21
N ALA A 11 -0.42 11.58 12.25
CA ALA A 11 0.28 12.05 11.06
C ALA A 11 0.62 10.89 10.09
N ASP A 12 0.38 9.64 10.50
CA ASP A 12 0.46 8.42 9.70
C ASP A 12 -0.68 8.24 8.67
N ASP A 13 -1.79 8.99 8.73
CA ASP A 13 -2.95 8.77 7.84
C ASP A 13 -3.10 9.78 6.68
N MET A 14 -2.49 10.97 6.74
CA MET A 14 -2.83 12.05 5.80
C MET A 14 -2.18 11.98 4.40
N GLY A 15 -1.30 11.00 4.14
CA GLY A 15 -0.67 10.80 2.84
C GLY A 15 -1.11 9.53 2.10
N GLY A 16 -1.81 8.64 2.78
CA GLY A 16 -2.22 7.34 2.26
C GLY A 16 -3.42 7.41 1.32
N ASP A 17 -4.42 8.19 1.69
CA ASP A 17 -5.71 8.24 0.98
C ASP A 17 -5.57 8.77 -0.45
N TYR A 18 -4.74 9.80 -0.69
CA TYR A 18 -4.59 10.38 -2.04
C TYR A 18 -3.99 9.41 -3.07
N SER A 19 -3.15 8.48 -2.62
CA SER A 19 -2.48 7.50 -3.49
C SER A 19 -3.41 6.38 -3.98
N TRP A 20 -4.50 6.16 -3.25
CA TRP A 20 -5.48 5.11 -3.47
C TRP A 20 -6.87 5.65 -3.77
N ASP A 21 -7.00 6.97 -3.95
CA ASP A 21 -8.23 7.60 -4.37
C ASP A 21 -8.76 6.89 -5.62
N GLU A 22 -10.03 6.50 -5.55
CA GLU A 22 -10.62 5.59 -6.53
C GLU A 22 -10.77 6.24 -7.92
N GLU A 23 -10.62 7.56 -8.00
CA GLU A 23 -10.78 8.36 -9.22
C GLU A 23 -9.43 8.85 -9.78
N TYR A 24 -8.42 9.12 -8.93
CA TYR A 24 -7.12 9.70 -9.35
C TYR A 24 -5.86 9.05 -8.73
N GLY A 25 -6.00 8.00 -7.92
CA GLY A 25 -4.89 7.34 -7.24
C GLY A 25 -4.02 6.54 -8.20
N SER A 26 -2.74 6.91 -8.33
CA SER A 26 -1.79 6.21 -9.21
C SER A 26 -1.59 4.73 -8.83
N GLY A 27 -1.71 4.37 -7.55
CA GLY A 27 -1.70 2.97 -7.11
C GLY A 27 -2.93 2.18 -7.60
N ALA A 28 -4.10 2.82 -7.66
CA ALA A 28 -5.33 2.19 -8.14
C ALA A 28 -5.30 1.93 -9.66
N VAL A 29 -4.78 2.87 -10.43
CA VAL A 29 -4.59 2.71 -11.88
C VAL A 29 -3.65 1.54 -12.17
N LEU A 30 -2.48 1.50 -11.51
CA LEU A 30 -1.51 0.42 -11.71
C LEU A 30 -2.08 -0.95 -11.32
N ALA A 31 -2.85 -1.03 -10.23
CA ALA A 31 -3.49 -2.29 -9.82
C ALA A 31 -4.51 -2.77 -10.87
N ALA A 32 -5.28 -1.85 -11.46
CA ALA A 32 -6.21 -2.15 -12.53
C ALA A 32 -5.49 -2.63 -13.81
N GLU A 33 -4.39 -1.97 -14.22
CA GLU A 33 -3.56 -2.39 -15.36
C GLU A 33 -2.98 -3.80 -15.17
N LEU A 34 -2.71 -4.22 -13.93
CA LEU A 34 -2.24 -5.56 -13.59
C LEU A 34 -3.36 -6.61 -13.48
N GLY A 35 -4.62 -6.24 -13.75
CA GLY A 35 -5.77 -7.15 -13.63
C GLY A 35 -6.10 -7.54 -12.19
N LEU A 36 -5.57 -6.81 -11.19
CA LEU A 36 -5.86 -7.04 -9.77
C LEU A 36 -7.22 -6.44 -9.37
N GLY A 37 -7.81 -5.63 -10.25
CA GLY A 37 -9.04 -4.91 -9.99
C GLY A 37 -8.82 -3.80 -8.97
N LYS A 38 -9.92 -3.37 -8.34
CA LYS A 38 -9.90 -2.26 -7.39
C LYS A 38 -9.13 -2.67 -6.12
N PRO A 39 -8.12 -1.91 -5.68
CA PRO A 39 -7.39 -2.20 -4.45
C PRO A 39 -8.22 -1.76 -3.24
N LYS A 40 -8.18 -2.56 -2.18
CA LYS A 40 -8.62 -2.18 -0.84
C LYS A 40 -7.38 -1.78 -0.04
N PRO A 41 -7.14 -0.48 0.20
CA PRO A 41 -5.97 -0.04 0.94
C PRO A 41 -6.04 -0.56 2.39
N LEU A 42 -4.92 -1.07 2.90
CA LEU A 42 -4.79 -1.62 4.25
C LEU A 42 -3.79 -0.83 5.12
N MET A 43 -2.83 -0.18 4.47
CA MET A 43 -1.80 0.68 5.07
C MET A 43 -1.17 1.56 3.99
N ALA A 44 -0.79 2.76 4.35
CA ALA A 44 0.20 3.54 3.62
C ALA A 44 1.20 4.16 4.60
N LYS A 45 2.45 4.32 4.19
CA LYS A 45 3.49 4.99 4.95
C LYS A 45 4.40 5.74 4.00
N LEU A 46 4.61 7.02 4.29
CA LEU A 46 5.66 7.80 3.64
C LEU A 46 6.99 7.50 4.34
N ASN A 47 8.02 7.21 3.55
CA ASN A 47 9.38 7.18 4.02
C ASN A 47 9.90 8.62 4.21
N ASN A 48 11.02 8.76 4.93
CA ASN A 48 11.63 10.07 5.20
C ASN A 48 12.16 10.78 3.95
N TYR A 49 12.17 10.12 2.80
CA TYR A 49 12.65 10.62 1.51
C TYR A 49 11.49 11.01 0.57
N GLY A 50 10.24 10.99 1.06
CA GLY A 50 9.05 11.33 0.26
C GLY A 50 8.51 10.18 -0.60
N GLY A 51 9.14 9.01 -0.55
CA GLY A 51 8.67 7.78 -1.16
C GLY A 51 7.56 7.11 -0.35
N GLY A 52 6.45 6.79 -0.99
CA GLY A 52 5.32 6.09 -0.38
C GLY A 52 5.40 4.59 -0.56
N GLN A 53 5.15 3.85 0.51
CA GLN A 53 4.87 2.43 0.47
C GLN A 53 3.43 2.23 0.90
N ALA A 54 2.70 1.40 0.19
CA ALA A 54 1.35 1.07 0.58
C ALA A 54 1.01 -0.39 0.35
N VAL A 55 0.27 -0.94 1.30
CA VAL A 55 -0.15 -2.32 1.31
C VAL A 55 -1.64 -2.36 1.06
N PHE A 56 -2.08 -3.22 0.16
CA PHE A 56 -3.47 -3.36 -0.21
C PHE A 56 -3.83 -4.82 -0.48
N GLU A 57 -5.12 -5.09 -0.44
CA GLU A 57 -5.71 -6.36 -0.87
C GLU A 57 -6.51 -6.11 -2.15
N PRO A 58 -6.22 -6.79 -3.27
CA PRO A 58 -6.97 -6.64 -4.50
C PRO A 58 -8.31 -7.37 -4.45
N VAL A 59 -9.36 -6.76 -5.02
CA VAL A 59 -10.68 -7.39 -5.12
C VAL A 59 -10.65 -8.67 -5.96
N ALA A 60 -9.80 -8.75 -6.99
CA ALA A 60 -9.71 -9.95 -7.83
C ALA A 60 -9.04 -11.14 -7.12
N LYS A 61 -8.27 -10.91 -6.05
CA LYS A 61 -7.54 -11.96 -5.30
C LYS A 61 -7.63 -11.72 -3.79
N PRO A 62 -8.81 -11.94 -3.17
CA PRO A 62 -9.00 -11.75 -1.74
C PRO A 62 -8.10 -12.68 -0.93
N GLY A 63 -7.55 -12.19 0.19
CA GLY A 63 -6.62 -12.91 1.06
C GLY A 63 -5.16 -12.83 0.62
N GLU A 64 -4.86 -12.24 -0.54
CA GLU A 64 -3.49 -11.96 -0.95
C GLU A 64 -3.11 -10.50 -0.66
N LEU A 65 -1.88 -10.30 -0.20
CA LEU A 65 -1.35 -8.97 0.10
C LEU A 65 -0.43 -8.50 -1.02
N TYR A 66 -0.56 -7.25 -1.41
CA TYR A 66 0.25 -6.60 -2.42
C TYR A 66 0.83 -5.31 -1.84
N MET A 67 2.02 -4.95 -2.30
CA MET A 67 2.70 -3.73 -1.93
C MET A 67 2.95 -2.88 -3.16
N TRP A 68 2.50 -1.64 -3.11
CA TRP A 68 2.89 -0.60 -4.04
C TRP A 68 4.08 0.18 -3.50
N GLN A 69 5.09 0.33 -4.34
CA GLN A 69 6.32 1.06 -4.05
C GLN A 69 6.37 2.30 -4.95
N SER A 70 5.90 3.44 -4.44
CA SER A 70 5.72 4.64 -5.27
C SER A 70 7.04 5.19 -5.82
N GLU A 71 8.17 4.94 -5.14
CA GLU A 71 9.51 5.36 -5.56
C GLU A 71 9.95 4.74 -6.89
N VAL A 72 9.52 3.50 -7.13
CA VAL A 72 9.84 2.74 -8.35
C VAL A 72 8.63 2.57 -9.26
N GLY A 73 7.44 2.98 -8.82
CA GLY A 73 6.20 2.85 -9.58
C GLY A 73 5.80 1.39 -9.83
N GLU A 74 6.19 0.46 -8.95
CA GLU A 74 5.92 -0.98 -9.11
C GLU A 74 4.94 -1.48 -8.04
N ILE A 75 4.14 -2.47 -8.42
CA ILE A 75 3.29 -3.26 -7.52
C ILE A 75 3.83 -4.69 -7.52
N ASP A 76 4.15 -5.18 -6.33
CA ASP A 76 4.61 -6.54 -6.11
C ASP A 76 3.68 -7.27 -5.15
N ARG A 77 3.61 -8.59 -5.29
CA ARG A 77 2.89 -9.46 -4.37
C ARG A 77 3.75 -9.74 -3.14
N ILE A 78 3.18 -9.62 -1.95
CA ILE A 78 3.84 -10.02 -0.71
C ILE A 78 3.70 -11.54 -0.55
N VAL A 79 4.83 -12.25 -0.65
CA VAL A 79 4.85 -13.72 -0.48
C VAL A 79 5.25 -14.15 0.92
N SER A 80 5.93 -13.28 1.68
CA SER A 80 6.23 -13.50 3.11
C SER A 80 6.60 -12.18 3.79
N PRO A 81 6.11 -11.89 5.00
CA PRO A 81 5.11 -12.65 5.76
C PRO A 81 3.72 -12.59 5.11
N THR A 82 2.84 -13.55 5.44
CA THR A 82 1.50 -13.65 4.84
C THR A 82 0.41 -12.94 5.64
N THR A 83 0.74 -12.38 6.81
CA THR A 83 -0.24 -11.68 7.65
C THR A 83 -0.06 -10.17 7.61
N LEU A 84 -1.18 -9.45 7.55
CA LEU A 84 -1.15 -7.98 7.55
C LEU A 84 -0.49 -7.41 8.81
N ALA A 85 -0.68 -8.05 9.97
CA ALA A 85 -0.10 -7.60 11.22
C ALA A 85 1.44 -7.63 11.19
N GLU A 86 2.03 -8.70 10.69
CA GLU A 86 3.49 -8.81 10.54
C GLU A 86 4.01 -7.83 9.48
N VAL A 87 3.31 -7.70 8.35
CA VAL A 87 3.68 -6.71 7.32
C VAL A 87 3.71 -5.29 7.92
N LYS A 88 2.67 -4.92 8.68
CA LYS A 88 2.58 -3.62 9.36
C LYS A 88 3.72 -3.42 10.34
N ASP A 89 4.06 -4.42 11.15
CA ASP A 89 5.18 -4.35 12.09
C ASP A 89 6.53 -4.17 11.40
N LEU A 90 6.78 -4.92 10.31
CA LEU A 90 8.02 -4.80 9.54
C LEU A 90 8.17 -3.42 8.88
N ILE A 91 7.08 -2.86 8.34
CA ILE A 91 7.07 -1.50 7.77
C ILE A 91 7.23 -0.43 8.88
N ALA A 92 6.58 -0.62 10.03
CA ALA A 92 6.69 0.28 11.17
C ALA A 92 8.12 0.33 11.70
N THR A 93 8.78 -0.83 11.82
CA THR A 93 10.14 -0.99 12.35
C THR A 93 11.27 -0.78 11.32
N GLY A 94 10.93 -0.45 10.07
CA GLY A 94 11.91 -0.20 9.00
C GLY A 94 12.60 -1.45 8.46
N LYS A 95 12.06 -2.63 8.74
CA LYS A 95 12.56 -3.95 8.29
C LYS A 95 11.92 -4.41 6.98
N ILE A 96 11.56 -3.49 6.08
CA ILE A 96 10.89 -3.80 4.81
C ILE A 96 11.69 -4.80 3.97
N SER A 97 13.02 -4.80 4.07
CA SER A 97 13.89 -5.77 3.39
C SER A 97 13.67 -7.23 3.78
N THR A 98 12.96 -7.50 4.88
CA THR A 98 12.56 -8.87 5.26
C THR A 98 11.27 -9.31 4.57
N ILE A 99 10.53 -8.38 3.97
CA ILE A 99 9.34 -8.68 3.18
C ILE A 99 9.81 -9.26 1.84
N LYS A 100 9.44 -10.51 1.58
CA LYS A 100 9.67 -11.14 0.29
C LYS A 100 8.57 -10.71 -0.66
N LEU A 101 8.99 -10.18 -1.80
CA LEU A 101 8.14 -9.68 -2.86
C LEU A 101 8.30 -10.55 -4.11
N GLU A 102 7.19 -10.76 -4.82
CA GLU A 102 7.15 -11.43 -6.11
C GLU A 102 6.58 -10.45 -7.14
N LYS A 103 7.29 -10.27 -8.27
CA LYS A 103 6.84 -9.37 -9.34
C LYS A 103 5.51 -9.85 -9.90
N VAL A 104 4.55 -8.94 -9.97
CA VAL A 104 3.28 -9.22 -10.67
C VAL A 104 3.54 -9.14 -12.17
N PRO A 105 3.32 -10.23 -12.93
CA PRO A 105 3.48 -10.18 -14.37
C PRO A 105 2.51 -9.17 -14.96
N ARG A 106 3.03 -8.24 -15.77
CA ARG A 106 2.18 -7.35 -16.55
C ARG A 106 1.47 -8.18 -17.61
N PRO A 107 0.16 -8.03 -17.80
CA PRO A 107 -0.51 -8.63 -18.95
C PRO A 107 0.16 -8.09 -20.22
N THR A 108 0.56 -8.99 -21.11
CA THR A 108 1.08 -8.59 -22.42
C THR A 108 -0.04 -7.86 -23.16
N PRO A 109 0.18 -6.64 -23.68
CA PRO A 109 -0.81 -6.01 -24.54
C PRO A 109 -0.98 -6.89 -25.78
N GLU A 110 -2.22 -7.27 -26.09
CA GLU A 110 -2.61 -7.89 -27.36
C GLU A 110 -2.44 -6.92 -28.54
#